data_AF-A0A9P1VID0-F1
#
_entry.id   AF-A0A9P1VID0-F1
#
_cell.length_a   1.000
_cell.length_b   1.000
_cell.length_c   1.000
_cell.angle_alpha   90.00
_cell.angle_beta   90.00
_cell.angle_gamma   90.00
#
_symmetry.space_group_name_H-M   'P 1'
#
loop_
_entity.id
_entity.type
_entity.pdbx_description
1 polymer ?
#
loop_
_entity_poly.entity_id
_entity_poly.type
_entity_poly.pdbx_seq_one_letter_code
_entity_poly.pdbx_strand_id
1 'polypeptide(L)'
;MNFQLAKYSLLKKFSENIGFTTPEEYGAIFKYLIENVKTDRQIIYSPHCHDDLGMAVANSLAAVKNGAGRVEGTINGIRERSGNAALEEIAVALNIRQDYYQVETTVLS
;
A
#
# COMPACT_ATOMS: atom_id res chain seq x y z
N MET A 1 -0.22 -9.37 -25.82
CA MET A 1 0.21 -9.78 -24.48
C MET A 1 -1.04 -10.30 -23.75
N ASN A 2 -1.06 -11.59 -23.42
CA ASN A 2 -2.28 -12.37 -23.16
C ASN A 2 -3.02 -11.96 -21.88
N PHE A 3 -4.32 -11.65 -22.03
CA PHE A 3 -5.29 -11.34 -20.96
C PHE A 3 -5.60 -12.51 -19.99
N GLN A 4 -4.89 -13.63 -20.08
CA GLN A 4 -5.25 -14.88 -19.40
C GLN A 4 -4.59 -15.08 -18.02
N LEU A 5 -3.58 -14.25 -17.67
CA LEU A 5 -2.88 -14.34 -16.38
C LEU A 5 -3.56 -13.57 -15.23
N ALA A 6 -4.46 -12.64 -15.52
CA ALA A 6 -5.12 -11.81 -14.52
C ALA A 6 -6.07 -12.58 -13.58
N LYS A 7 -6.43 -13.85 -13.89
CA LYS A 7 -7.34 -14.66 -13.07
C LYS A 7 -6.71 -15.34 -11.84
N TYR A 8 -5.38 -15.32 -11.68
CA TYR A 8 -4.70 -16.07 -10.59
C TYR A 8 -3.72 -15.25 -9.75
N SER A 9 -3.95 -13.95 -9.59
CA SER A 9 -3.14 -13.11 -8.70
C SER A 9 -3.25 -13.54 -7.24
N LEU A 10 -2.12 -13.68 -6.54
CA LEU A 10 -2.07 -13.87 -5.09
C LEU A 10 -2.07 -12.52 -4.39
N LEU A 11 -2.95 -12.34 -3.40
CA LEU A 11 -2.89 -11.17 -2.52
C LEU A 11 -1.98 -11.48 -1.33
N LYS A 12 -0.93 -10.67 -1.14
CA LYS A 12 -0.04 -10.77 0.02
C LYS A 12 -0.16 -9.52 0.88
N LYS A 13 -0.84 -9.65 2.01
CA LYS A 13 -0.91 -8.61 3.04
C LYS A 13 0.39 -8.53 3.83
N PHE A 14 0.87 -7.31 4.06
CA PHE A 14 1.98 -7.02 4.94
C PHE A 14 1.55 -5.99 5.98
N SER A 15 1.53 -6.40 7.26
CA SER A 15 1.07 -5.57 8.37
C SER A 15 2.25 -5.06 9.17
N GLU A 16 2.21 -3.80 9.57
CA GLU A 16 3.09 -3.32 10.63
C GLU A 16 2.55 -3.83 11.96
N ASN A 17 3.36 -4.57 12.72
CA ASN A 17 2.89 -5.08 14.02
C ASN A 17 2.76 -3.96 15.07
N ILE A 18 3.59 -2.91 14.97
CA ILE A 18 3.74 -1.89 16.02
C ILE A 18 3.63 -0.44 15.49
N GLY A 19 3.61 -0.21 14.16
CA GLY A 19 3.41 1.13 13.58
C GLY A 19 4.57 2.12 13.78
N PHE A 20 5.79 1.64 14.04
CA PHE A 20 6.98 2.48 14.30
C PHE A 20 7.92 2.63 13.10
N THR A 21 7.55 2.08 11.95
CA THR A 21 8.41 2.12 10.76
C THR A 21 8.31 3.48 10.12
N THR A 22 9.43 3.99 9.62
CA THR A 22 9.43 5.22 8.82
C THR A 22 9.00 4.91 7.38
N PRO A 23 8.55 5.92 6.61
CA PRO A 23 8.16 5.71 5.22
C PRO A 23 9.30 5.15 4.35
N GLU A 24 10.54 5.55 4.63
CA GLU A 24 11.72 5.07 3.91
C GLU A 24 11.98 3.58 4.17
N GLU A 25 11.99 3.16 5.44
CA GLU A 25 12.17 1.77 5.83
C GLU A 25 11.04 0.89 5.28
N TYR A 26 9.80 1.34 5.39
CA TYR A 26 8.65 0.57 4.92
C TYR A 26 8.63 0.45 3.41
N GLY A 27 8.93 1.53 2.68
CA GLY A 27 9.12 1.49 1.23
C GLY A 27 10.23 0.54 0.81
N ALA A 28 11.37 0.55 1.52
CA ALA A 28 12.50 -0.35 1.25
C ALA A 28 12.12 -1.83 1.42
N ILE A 29 11.29 -2.16 2.43
CA ILE A 29 10.76 -3.53 2.60
C ILE A 29 9.94 -3.95 1.37
N PHE A 30 9.02 -3.11 0.90
CA PHE A 30 8.20 -3.43 -0.27
C PHE A 30 9.03 -3.58 -1.53
N LYS A 31 9.99 -2.68 -1.75
CA LYS A 31 10.94 -2.77 -2.86
C LYS A 31 11.69 -4.10 -2.83
N TYR A 32 12.25 -4.45 -1.67
CA TYR A 32 12.95 -5.71 -1.49
C TYR A 32 12.06 -6.93 -1.79
N LEU A 33 10.84 -6.96 -1.26
CA LEU A 33 9.90 -8.06 -1.49
C LEU A 33 9.55 -8.22 -2.97
N ILE A 34 9.28 -7.11 -3.67
CA ILE A 34 8.91 -7.12 -5.09
C ILE A 34 10.09 -7.54 -5.97
N GLU A 35 11.31 -7.12 -5.63
CA GLU A 35 12.52 -7.48 -6.39
C GLU A 35 12.93 -8.95 -6.17
N ASN A 36 12.78 -9.47 -4.95
CA ASN A 36 13.39 -10.74 -4.55
C ASN A 36 12.43 -11.93 -4.49
N VAL A 37 11.12 -11.72 -4.33
CA VAL A 37 10.16 -12.84 -4.31
C VAL A 37 9.86 -13.26 -5.76
N LYS A 38 10.40 -14.40 -6.18
CA LYS A 38 10.12 -15.00 -7.49
C LYS A 38 9.03 -16.06 -7.39
N THR A 39 8.03 -15.95 -8.24
CA THR A 39 6.93 -16.92 -8.36
C THR A 39 6.43 -16.93 -9.81
N ASP A 40 5.84 -18.05 -10.20
CA ASP A 40 5.10 -18.25 -11.44
C ASP A 40 3.74 -17.52 -11.48
N ARG A 41 3.30 -16.95 -10.36
CA ARG A 41 2.03 -16.25 -10.23
C ARG A 41 2.25 -14.76 -9.99
N GLN A 42 1.35 -13.93 -10.50
CA GLN A 42 1.33 -12.51 -10.16
C GLN A 42 1.01 -12.35 -8.66
N ILE A 43 1.76 -11.52 -7.94
CA ILE A 43 1.46 -11.13 -6.55
C ILE A 43 1.03 -9.67 -6.53
N ILE A 44 -0.07 -9.38 -5.84
CA ILE A 44 -0.49 -8.04 -5.45
C ILE A 44 -0.12 -7.86 -3.99
N TYR A 45 0.81 -6.96 -3.71
CA TYR A 45 1.22 -6.63 -2.35
C TYR A 45 0.27 -5.58 -1.75
N SER A 46 -0.09 -5.80 -0.48
CA SER A 46 -1.09 -5.01 0.24
C SER A 46 -0.53 -4.49 1.57
N PRO A 47 -0.03 -3.23 1.65
CA PRO A 47 0.29 -2.58 2.91
C PRO A 47 -0.93 -2.45 3.81
N HIS A 48 -0.70 -2.68 5.09
CA HIS A 48 -1.63 -2.43 6.18
C HIS A 48 -0.87 -1.77 7.32
N CYS A 49 -0.90 -0.44 7.35
CA CYS A 49 -0.13 0.37 8.28
C CYS A 49 -0.99 0.80 9.47
N HIS A 50 -0.36 0.86 10.64
CA HIS A 50 -0.97 1.31 11.88
C HIS A 50 -0.48 2.71 12.22
N ASP A 51 -1.34 3.54 12.79
CA ASP A 51 -1.06 4.98 12.91
C ASP A 51 -0.46 5.39 14.27
N ASP A 52 0.34 4.50 14.89
CA ASP A 52 0.94 4.73 16.22
C ASP A 52 1.71 6.04 16.32
N LEU A 53 2.41 6.41 15.24
CA LEU A 53 3.23 7.61 15.12
C LEU A 53 2.67 8.63 14.13
N GLY A 54 1.42 8.49 13.69
CA GLY A 54 0.84 9.38 12.67
C GLY A 54 1.46 9.19 11.27
N MET A 55 2.01 8.00 10.99
CA MET A 55 2.73 7.71 9.73
C MET A 55 2.02 6.70 8.83
N ALA A 56 0.84 6.20 9.19
CA ALA A 56 0.21 5.10 8.46
C ALA A 56 -0.08 5.45 6.99
N VAL A 57 -0.54 6.67 6.73
CA VAL A 57 -0.77 7.17 5.35
C VAL A 57 0.55 7.29 4.60
N ALA A 58 1.58 7.87 5.22
CA ALA A 58 2.90 8.04 4.61
C ALA A 58 3.58 6.70 4.28
N ASN A 59 3.51 5.72 5.18
CA ASN A 59 4.03 4.37 4.97
C ASN A 59 3.28 3.66 3.85
N SER A 60 1.95 3.78 3.82
CA SER A 60 1.12 3.20 2.77
C SER A 60 1.47 3.77 1.39
N LEU A 61 1.64 5.08 1.28
CA LEU A 61 2.06 5.75 0.04
C LEU A 61 3.49 5.38 -0.37
N ALA A 62 4.40 5.21 0.59
CA ALA A 62 5.75 4.73 0.32
C ALA A 62 5.75 3.29 -0.22
N ALA A 63 4.90 2.42 0.30
CA ALA A 63 4.72 1.07 -0.24
C ALA A 63 4.14 1.11 -1.67
N VAL A 64 3.14 1.95 -1.94
CA VAL A 64 2.58 2.15 -3.29
C VAL A 64 3.67 2.62 -4.27
N LYS A 65 4.46 3.61 -3.88
CA LYS A 65 5.59 4.11 -4.70
C LYS A 65 6.60 3.01 -5.05
N ASN A 66 6.73 2.00 -4.18
CA ASN A 66 7.63 0.86 -4.40
C ASN A 66 6.93 -0.36 -5.04
N GLY A 67 5.68 -0.22 -5.51
CA GLY A 67 4.98 -1.22 -6.32
C GLY A 67 3.89 -2.00 -5.60
N ALA A 68 3.46 -1.58 -4.40
CA ALA A 68 2.24 -2.12 -3.80
C ALA A 68 1.01 -1.76 -4.66
N GLY A 69 0.13 -2.74 -4.87
CA GLY A 69 -1.01 -2.60 -5.80
C GLY A 69 -2.38 -2.50 -5.13
N ARG A 70 -2.44 -2.63 -3.81
CA ARG A 70 -3.68 -2.49 -3.03
C ARG A 70 -3.33 -1.87 -1.69
N VAL A 71 -4.10 -0.91 -1.21
CA VAL A 71 -3.91 -0.38 0.15
C VAL A 71 -5.05 -0.85 1.04
N GLU A 72 -4.73 -1.24 2.27
CA GLU A 72 -5.72 -1.52 3.32
C GLU A 72 -5.70 -0.41 4.36
N GLY A 73 -6.90 0.02 4.75
CA GLY A 73 -7.11 1.08 5.72
C GLY A 73 -8.57 1.10 6.13
N THR A 74 -8.99 2.16 6.81
CA THR A 74 -10.38 2.39 7.20
C THR A 74 -10.80 3.82 6.87
N ILE A 75 -12.11 4.04 6.73
CA ILE A 75 -12.66 5.41 6.64
C ILE A 75 -12.33 6.13 7.95
N ASN A 76 -11.81 7.34 7.87
CA ASN A 76 -11.34 8.18 8.98
C ASN A 76 -10.22 7.53 9.81
N GLY A 77 -9.55 6.50 9.29
CA GLY A 77 -8.49 5.79 10.01
C GLY A 77 -8.95 5.06 11.27
N ILE A 78 -10.26 4.88 11.48
CA ILE A 78 -10.82 4.33 12.73
C ILE A 78 -10.40 2.87 12.93
N ARG A 79 -9.79 2.58 14.07
CA ARG A 79 -9.54 1.23 14.64
C ARG A 79 -9.17 1.34 16.13
N GLU A 80 -9.00 0.20 16.80
CA GLU A 80 -8.35 0.12 18.11
C GLU A 80 -6.99 0.84 18.15
N ARG A 81 -6.63 1.36 19.33
CA ARG A 81 -5.40 2.14 19.60
C ARG A 81 -5.34 3.44 18.76
N SER A 82 -4.24 3.73 18.08
CA SER A 82 -4.06 4.98 17.33
C SER A 82 -4.70 4.96 15.93
N GLY A 83 -5.34 3.86 15.54
CA GLY A 83 -6.00 3.74 14.24
C GLY A 83 -5.14 3.10 13.14
N ASN A 84 -5.65 3.20 11.92
CA ASN A 84 -5.07 2.72 10.66
C ASN A 84 -4.90 3.88 9.68
N ALA A 85 -4.29 3.62 8.53
CA ALA A 85 -4.28 4.57 7.43
C ALA A 85 -5.71 4.96 6.99
N ALA A 86 -5.97 6.27 6.93
CA ALA A 86 -7.21 6.84 6.44
C ALA A 86 -7.30 6.69 4.90
N LEU A 87 -8.31 5.96 4.42
CA LEU A 87 -8.42 5.63 2.99
C LEU A 87 -8.69 6.86 2.13
N GLU A 88 -9.47 7.81 2.62
CA GLU A 88 -9.76 9.07 1.95
C GLU A 88 -8.51 9.94 1.78
N GLU A 89 -7.61 9.97 2.78
CA GLU A 89 -6.34 10.70 2.67
C GLU A 89 -5.43 10.08 1.60
N ILE A 90 -5.33 8.74 1.59
CA ILE A 90 -4.56 8.02 0.56
C ILE A 90 -5.17 8.26 -0.83
N ALA A 91 -6.49 8.14 -0.97
CA ALA A 91 -7.17 8.34 -2.24
C ALA A 91 -6.94 9.76 -2.79
N VAL A 92 -7.12 10.77 -1.95
CA VAL A 92 -6.89 12.17 -2.31
C VAL A 92 -5.42 12.42 -2.65
N ALA A 93 -4.48 11.87 -1.87
CA ALA A 93 -3.05 12.02 -2.14
C ALA A 93 -2.66 11.41 -3.50
N LEU A 94 -3.11 10.20 -3.81
CA LEU A 94 -2.85 9.54 -5.09
C LEU A 94 -3.50 10.29 -6.26
N ASN A 95 -4.69 10.86 -6.06
CA ASN A 95 -5.39 11.63 -7.09
C ASN A 95 -4.77 13.00 -7.36
N ILE A 96 -4.42 13.76 -6.30
CA ILE A 96 -3.80 15.09 -6.46
C ILE A 96 -2.37 14.96 -6.98
N ARG A 97 -1.64 13.93 -6.55
CA ARG A 97 -0.21 13.73 -6.88
C ARG A 97 0.01 12.62 -7.90
N GLN A 98 -0.88 12.50 -8.89
CA GLN A 98 -0.69 11.59 -10.02
C GLN A 98 0.63 11.86 -10.77
N ASP A 99 1.09 13.11 -10.82
CA ASP A 99 2.39 13.51 -11.37
C ASP A 99 3.57 12.76 -10.73
N TYR A 100 3.44 12.45 -9.44
CA TYR A 100 4.50 11.88 -8.63
C TYR A 100 4.34 10.37 -8.47
N TYR A 101 3.14 9.89 -8.15
CA TYR A 101 2.89 8.47 -7.91
C TYR A 101 2.67 7.67 -9.19
N GLN A 102 2.19 8.32 -10.27
CA GLN A 102 1.97 7.69 -11.59
C GLN A 102 1.10 6.43 -11.51
N VAL A 103 0.08 6.44 -10.62
CA VAL A 103 -0.90 5.36 -10.46
C VAL A 103 -2.32 5.91 -10.61
N GLU A 104 -3.22 5.03 -11.07
CA GLU A 104 -4.65 5.30 -11.12
C GLU A 104 -5.36 4.64 -9.94
N THR A 105 -6.45 5.26 -9.49
CA THR A 105 -7.32 4.69 -8.44
C THR A 105 -8.76 4.67 -8.93
N THR A 106 -9.55 3.70 -8.48
CA THR A 106 -10.97 3.58 -8.84
C THR A 106 -11.89 4.28 -7.84
N VAL A 107 -11.34 4.99 -6.85
CA VAL A 107 -12.11 5.56 -5.73
C VAL A 107 -12.63 6.95 -6.06
N LEU A 108 -11.89 7.72 -6.87
CA LEU A 108 -12.17 9.13 -7.20
C LEU A 108 -12.35 9.38 -8.71
N SER A 109 -12.53 8.31 -9.50
CA SER A 109 -12.70 8.36 -10.96
C SER A 109 -14.08 8.82 -11.39
#